data_AF-A0AA37S2V7-F1
#
_entry.id   AF-A0AA37S2V7-F1
#
_cell.length_a   1.000
_cell.length_b   1.000
_cell.length_c   1.000
_cell.angle_alpha   90.00
_cell.angle_beta   90.00
_cell.angle_gamma   90.00
#
_symmetry.space_group_name_H-M   'P 1'
#
loop_
_entity.id
_entity.type
_entity.pdbx_description
1 polymer ?
#
loop_
_entity_poly.entity_id
_entity_poly.type
_entity_poly.pdbx_seq_one_letter_code
_entity_poly.pdbx_strand_id
1 'polypeptide(L)'
;MSYDGFYDRLKVVNKGDFQYARVNFYISDIGTNEVCSIKSGTILTEKNEYPLNYTDKAQLLLPYDKQLDTDKAVIVVQPKNPIHDCQLKLQIEANELEGLTFSKQSLLTINNELEALLTDLSGFFVSKLMWFLLPEQKGVVVTFNAPKQFDDERITCEESVCYFEVTDSWQNDTKVLADINEVVKVTPWISK
;
A
#
# COMPACT_ATOMS: atom_id res chain seq x y z
N MET A 1 -3.73 18.41 6.55
CA MET A 1 -4.76 17.42 6.16
C MET A 1 -5.43 16.91 7.42
N SER A 2 -6.75 16.72 7.43
CA SER A 2 -7.45 16.20 8.61
C SER A 2 -7.08 14.73 8.89
N TYR A 3 -6.90 14.37 10.17
CA TYR A 3 -6.51 13.02 10.59
C TYR A 3 -7.65 12.00 10.46
N ASP A 4 -8.91 12.43 10.54
CA ASP A 4 -10.10 11.56 10.41
C ASP A 4 -10.08 10.71 9.13
N GLY A 5 -9.70 11.31 8.00
CA GLY A 5 -9.55 10.63 6.74
C GLY A 5 -8.53 9.49 6.81
N PHE A 6 -7.40 9.67 7.49
CA PHE A 6 -6.40 8.62 7.70
C PHE A 6 -6.91 7.55 8.66
N TYR A 7 -7.49 7.97 9.78
CA TYR A 7 -8.03 7.08 10.80
C TYR A 7 -9.07 6.12 10.22
N ASP A 8 -9.96 6.58 9.35
CA ASP A 8 -10.96 5.73 8.70
C ASP A 8 -10.33 4.60 7.88
N ARG A 9 -9.23 4.87 7.15
CA ARG A 9 -8.54 3.85 6.35
C ARG A 9 -7.72 2.92 7.22
N LEU A 10 -7.04 3.45 8.24
CA LEU A 10 -6.33 2.65 9.23
C LEU A 10 -7.28 1.73 9.99
N LYS A 11 -8.50 2.20 10.29
CA LYS A 11 -9.56 1.41 10.95
C LYS A 11 -10.02 0.23 10.11
N VAL A 12 -10.10 0.36 8.79
CA VAL A 12 -10.41 -0.77 7.89
C VAL A 12 -9.33 -1.85 8.02
N VAL A 13 -8.06 -1.47 7.89
CA VAL A 13 -6.93 -2.40 8.02
C VAL A 13 -6.90 -3.06 9.40
N ASN A 14 -7.09 -2.29 10.48
CA ASN A 14 -7.06 -2.79 11.86
C ASN A 14 -8.25 -3.70 12.22
N LYS A 15 -9.37 -3.59 11.51
CA LYS A 15 -10.56 -4.43 11.75
C LYS A 15 -10.62 -5.66 10.85
N GLY A 16 -9.99 -5.60 9.68
CA GLY A 16 -9.91 -6.71 8.76
C GLY A 16 -8.91 -7.77 9.23
N ASP A 17 -9.00 -8.95 8.64
CA ASP A 17 -8.07 -10.05 8.84
C ASP A 17 -7.05 -10.05 7.69
N PHE A 18 -6.10 -9.12 7.75
CA PHE A 18 -5.05 -8.95 6.74
C PHE A 18 -3.68 -9.25 7.33
N GLN A 19 -3.03 -10.31 6.88
CA GLN A 19 -1.69 -10.66 7.35
C GLN A 19 -0.64 -9.74 6.74
N TYR A 20 -0.73 -9.48 5.43
CA TYR A 20 0.28 -8.77 4.65
C TYR A 20 -0.23 -7.46 4.05
N ALA A 21 -1.50 -7.39 3.66
CA ALA A 21 -2.05 -6.19 3.03
C ALA A 21 -2.16 -5.03 4.03
N ARG A 22 -1.71 -3.84 3.59
CA ARG A 22 -1.72 -2.59 4.36
C ARG A 22 -2.15 -1.42 3.49
N VAL A 23 -2.53 -0.33 4.17
CA VAL A 23 -2.68 0.99 3.57
C VAL A 23 -1.55 1.87 4.07
N ASN A 24 -0.77 2.40 3.14
CA ASN A 24 0.33 3.33 3.41
C ASN A 24 0.05 4.69 2.78
N PHE A 25 0.62 5.72 3.41
CA PHE A 25 0.42 7.11 3.04
C PHE A 25 1.76 7.70 2.64
N TYR A 26 1.88 8.16 1.41
CA TYR A 26 3.11 8.71 0.86
C TYR A 26 2.92 10.17 0.48
N ILE A 27 4.01 10.93 0.47
CA ILE A 27 4.04 12.27 -0.14
C ILE A 27 4.81 12.17 -1.45
N SER A 28 4.15 12.51 -2.56
CA SER A 28 4.73 12.44 -3.90
C SER A 28 4.40 13.68 -4.72
N ASP A 29 5.24 14.00 -5.69
CA ASP A 29 5.00 15.07 -6.65
C ASP A 29 3.79 14.75 -7.55
N ILE A 30 2.91 15.73 -7.79
CA ILE A 30 1.70 15.56 -8.62
C ILE A 30 2.04 15.25 -10.09
N GLY A 31 3.09 15.87 -10.63
CA GLY A 31 3.46 15.77 -12.04
C GLY A 31 4.30 14.53 -12.34
N THR A 32 5.31 14.25 -11.52
CA THR A 32 6.27 13.16 -11.77
C THR A 32 5.97 11.89 -10.99
N ASN A 33 5.11 11.94 -9.95
CA ASN A 33 4.85 10.83 -9.02
C ASN A 33 6.11 10.39 -8.23
N GLU A 34 7.18 11.18 -8.27
CA GLU A 34 8.41 10.93 -7.52
C GLU A 34 8.23 11.25 -6.03
N VAL A 35 9.09 10.67 -5.19
CA VAL A 35 9.09 10.87 -3.75
C VAL A 35 9.39 12.34 -3.41
N CYS A 36 8.49 12.97 -2.67
CA CYS A 36 8.69 14.33 -2.17
C CYS A 36 9.40 14.27 -0.81
N SER A 37 10.69 14.60 -0.78
CA SER A 37 11.47 14.64 0.46
C SER A 37 10.83 15.54 1.53
N ILE A 38 10.62 15.01 2.72
CA ILE A 38 9.99 15.72 3.85
C ILE A 38 11.05 16.42 4.69
N LYS A 39 10.87 17.72 4.94
CA LYS A 39 11.72 18.51 5.85
C LYS A 39 11.30 18.33 7.30
N SER A 40 10.01 18.38 7.56
CA SER A 40 9.42 18.17 8.87
C SER A 40 7.97 17.69 8.74
N GLY A 41 7.48 17.03 9.78
CA GLY A 41 6.10 16.60 9.89
C GLY A 41 5.63 16.70 11.33
N THR A 42 4.37 17.09 11.49
CA THR A 42 3.74 17.32 12.80
C THR A 42 2.29 16.86 12.78
N ILE A 43 1.84 16.30 13.90
CA ILE A 43 0.43 16.05 14.21
C ILE A 43 -0.02 17.12 15.22
N LEU A 44 -0.94 18.00 14.81
CA LEU A 44 -1.47 19.08 15.63
C LEU A 44 -2.86 18.74 16.12
N THR A 45 -3.15 18.95 17.39
CA THR A 45 -4.52 19.04 17.92
C THR A 45 -4.78 20.47 18.40
N GLU A 46 -5.98 20.74 18.92
CA GLU A 46 -6.27 22.05 19.53
C GLU A 46 -5.31 22.39 20.70
N LYS A 47 -4.82 21.37 21.41
CA LYS A 47 -4.09 21.54 22.67
C LYS A 47 -2.64 21.08 22.63
N ASN A 48 -2.30 20.18 21.71
CA ASN A 48 -1.03 19.46 21.73
C ASN A 48 -0.40 19.40 20.33
N GLU A 49 0.92 19.24 20.34
CA GLU A 49 1.73 19.03 19.15
C GLU A 49 2.56 17.75 19.33
N TYR A 50 2.52 16.86 18.35
CA TYR A 50 3.28 15.61 18.34
C TYR A 50 4.13 15.50 17.08
N PRO A 51 5.35 14.93 17.16
CA PRO A 51 6.15 14.68 15.98
C PRO A 51 5.49 13.64 15.07
N LEU A 52 5.49 13.88 13.76
CA LEU A 52 5.11 12.88 12.78
C LEU A 52 6.35 12.09 12.37
N ASN A 53 6.30 10.78 12.57
CA ASN A 53 7.33 9.89 12.04
C ASN A 53 7.11 9.65 10.54
N TYR A 54 8.21 9.61 9.79
CA TYR A 54 8.19 9.30 8.35
C TYR A 54 9.50 8.64 7.92
N THR A 55 9.46 7.95 6.77
CA THR A 55 10.63 7.29 6.19
C THR A 55 11.32 8.16 5.13
N ASP A 56 12.53 7.79 4.72
CA ASP A 56 13.26 8.45 3.62
C ASP A 56 12.52 8.36 2.27
N LYS A 57 11.58 7.42 2.14
CA LYS A 57 10.68 7.28 0.98
C LYS A 57 9.42 8.14 1.10
N ALA A 58 9.40 9.09 2.02
CA ALA A 58 8.27 9.97 2.33
C ALA A 58 6.97 9.22 2.71
N GLN A 59 7.09 8.03 3.29
CA GLN A 59 5.96 7.34 3.90
C GLN A 59 5.66 7.97 5.26
N LEU A 60 4.43 8.40 5.49
CA LEU A 60 3.96 8.86 6.80
C LEU A 60 3.64 7.65 7.68
N LEU A 61 4.27 7.58 8.86
CA LEU A 61 4.05 6.53 9.85
C LEU A 61 3.01 7.01 10.86
N LEU A 62 1.74 6.95 10.45
CA LEU A 62 0.62 7.42 11.25
C LEU A 62 0.15 6.32 12.22
N PRO A 63 -0.05 6.63 13.51
CA PRO A 63 -0.61 5.67 14.46
C PRO A 63 -2.09 5.44 14.15
N TYR A 64 -2.61 4.26 14.49
CA TYR A 64 -4.06 4.04 14.60
C TYR A 64 -4.52 4.48 16.00
N ASP A 65 -4.93 5.75 16.12
CA ASP A 65 -5.24 6.37 17.41
C ASP A 65 -6.61 7.08 17.38
N LYS A 66 -7.57 6.52 18.13
CA LYS A 66 -8.92 7.07 18.23
C LYS A 66 -8.97 8.42 18.94
N GLN A 67 -8.01 8.71 19.84
CA GLN A 67 -7.96 9.98 20.54
C GLN A 67 -7.59 11.11 19.55
N LEU A 68 -6.63 10.88 18.66
CA LEU A 68 -6.27 11.85 17.61
C LEU A 68 -7.45 12.16 16.67
N ASP A 69 -8.29 11.17 16.33
CA ASP A 69 -9.52 11.38 15.55
C ASP A 69 -10.57 12.20 16.33
N THR A 70 -10.72 11.89 17.62
CA THR A 70 -11.65 12.60 18.52
C THR A 70 -11.23 14.07 18.72
N ASP A 71 -9.93 14.31 18.88
CA ASP A 71 -9.33 15.64 19.06
C ASP A 71 -9.18 16.43 17.76
N LYS A 72 -9.72 15.90 16.64
CA LYS A 72 -9.68 16.53 15.32
C LYS A 72 -8.28 16.94 14.91
N ALA A 73 -7.35 16.01 15.08
CA ALA A 73 -5.96 16.23 14.74
C ALA A 73 -5.79 16.59 13.25
N VAL A 74 -4.76 17.38 12.97
CA VAL A 74 -4.36 17.80 11.63
C VAL A 74 -2.92 17.39 11.40
N ILE A 75 -2.69 16.70 10.29
CA ILE A 75 -1.37 16.34 9.80
C ILE A 75 -0.80 17.50 8.97
N VAL A 76 0.35 18.01 9.39
CA VAL A 76 1.10 19.07 8.71
C VAL A 76 2.43 18.49 8.26
N VAL A 77 2.72 18.59 6.96
CA VAL A 77 3.97 18.13 6.36
C VAL A 77 4.58 19.31 5.62
N GLN A 78 5.87 19.57 5.86
CA GLN A 78 6.64 20.56 5.13
C GLN A 78 7.58 19.84 4.15
N PRO A 79 7.39 19.97 2.83
CA PRO A 79 8.34 19.47 1.85
C PRO A 79 9.70 20.20 1.96
N LYS A 80 10.78 19.50 1.61
CA LYS A 80 12.13 20.07 1.55
C LYS A 80 12.32 20.99 0.35
N ASN A 81 11.69 20.66 -0.78
CA ASN A 81 11.73 21.49 -1.98
C ASN A 81 10.34 22.13 -2.20
N PRO A 82 10.21 23.46 -2.04
CA PRO A 82 8.93 24.15 -2.17
C PRO A 82 8.48 24.32 -3.62
N ILE A 83 9.30 23.93 -4.60
CA ILE A 83 8.97 24.04 -6.04
C ILE A 83 8.08 22.87 -6.50
N HIS A 84 8.15 21.72 -5.83
CA HIS A 84 7.34 20.56 -6.17
C HIS A 84 5.93 20.70 -5.59
N ASP A 85 4.94 20.45 -6.43
CA ASP A 85 3.54 20.32 -6.01
C ASP A 85 3.36 18.95 -5.36
N CYS A 86 3.75 18.84 -4.09
CA CYS A 86 3.67 17.61 -3.33
C CYS A 86 2.24 17.35 -2.83
N GLN A 87 1.74 16.13 -3.05
CA GLN A 87 0.43 15.69 -2.57
C GLN A 87 0.51 14.42 -1.74
N LEU A 88 -0.56 14.16 -1.00
CA LEU A 88 -0.78 12.88 -0.36
C LEU A 88 -1.19 11.83 -1.39
N LYS A 89 -0.53 10.68 -1.35
CA LYS A 89 -0.85 9.49 -2.11
C LYS A 89 -1.15 8.33 -1.16
N LEU A 90 -2.35 7.78 -1.28
CA LEU A 90 -2.70 6.52 -0.63
C LEU A 90 -2.20 5.38 -1.51
N GLN A 91 -1.53 4.39 -0.90
CA GLN A 91 -1.04 3.20 -1.58
C GLN A 91 -1.42 1.95 -0.79
N ILE A 92 -2.05 1.00 -1.48
CA ILE A 92 -2.37 -0.32 -0.94
C ILE A 92 -1.24 -1.26 -1.36
N GLU A 93 -0.61 -1.91 -0.39
CA GLU A 93 0.55 -2.76 -0.65
C GLU A 93 0.80 -3.76 0.48
N ALA A 94 1.62 -4.76 0.20
CA ALA A 94 2.27 -5.60 1.18
C ALA A 94 3.78 -5.34 1.14
N ASN A 95 4.35 -4.88 2.24
CA ASN A 95 5.77 -4.55 2.38
C ASN A 95 6.40 -5.09 3.68
N GLU A 96 5.58 -5.60 4.61
CA GLU A 96 6.00 -6.36 5.79
C GLU A 96 5.90 -7.85 5.46
N LEU A 97 6.96 -8.41 4.89
CA LEU A 97 6.96 -9.79 4.37
C LEU A 97 7.92 -10.71 5.14
N GLU A 98 8.40 -10.28 6.31
CA GLU A 98 9.34 -11.05 7.12
C GLU A 98 8.76 -12.42 7.49
N GLY A 99 9.55 -13.48 7.28
CA GLY A 99 9.13 -14.86 7.56
C GLY A 99 8.22 -15.50 6.50
N LEU A 100 7.78 -14.75 5.49
CA LEU A 100 7.01 -15.30 4.37
C LEU A 100 7.94 -16.02 3.38
N THR A 101 7.53 -17.19 2.90
CA THR A 101 8.17 -17.82 1.74
C THR A 101 7.59 -17.22 0.46
N PHE A 102 8.42 -16.61 -0.39
CA PHE A 102 7.94 -16.02 -1.64
C PHE A 102 7.60 -17.11 -2.67
N SER A 103 6.36 -17.58 -2.64
CA SER A 103 5.82 -18.67 -3.48
C SER A 103 4.55 -18.25 -4.22
N LYS A 104 4.11 -19.05 -5.19
CA LYS A 104 2.82 -18.85 -5.88
C LYS A 104 1.64 -18.85 -4.91
N GLN A 105 1.60 -19.80 -3.97
CA GLN A 105 0.59 -19.85 -2.92
C GLN A 105 0.57 -18.56 -2.08
N SER A 106 1.74 -18.07 -1.65
CA SER A 106 1.84 -16.83 -0.87
C SER A 106 1.43 -15.59 -1.67
N LEU A 107 1.74 -15.55 -2.98
CA LEU A 107 1.25 -14.49 -3.86
C LEU A 107 -0.28 -14.54 -4.04
N LEU A 108 -0.90 -15.72 -4.06
CA LEU A 108 -2.35 -15.85 -4.04
C LEU A 108 -2.95 -15.32 -2.73
N THR A 109 -2.36 -15.64 -1.58
CA THR A 109 -2.80 -15.07 -0.29
C THR A 109 -2.72 -13.55 -0.31
N ILE A 110 -1.57 -12.98 -0.70
CA ILE A 110 -1.41 -11.51 -0.79
C ILE A 110 -2.40 -10.92 -1.79
N ASN A 111 -2.60 -11.53 -2.96
CA ASN A 111 -3.55 -11.08 -3.97
C ASN A 111 -4.97 -10.93 -3.38
N ASN A 112 -5.44 -11.97 -2.70
CA ASN A 112 -6.79 -12.01 -2.14
C ASN A 112 -6.95 -10.99 -1.00
N GLU A 113 -5.92 -10.80 -0.17
CA GLU A 113 -5.94 -9.75 0.85
C GLU A 113 -5.96 -8.35 0.25
N LEU A 114 -5.18 -8.08 -0.80
CA LEU A 114 -5.18 -6.79 -1.49
C LEU A 114 -6.55 -6.50 -2.12
N GLU A 115 -7.18 -7.49 -2.73
CA GLU A 115 -8.52 -7.38 -3.33
C GLU A 115 -9.60 -7.12 -2.26
N ALA A 116 -9.55 -7.87 -1.15
CA ALA A 116 -10.46 -7.68 -0.03
C ALA A 116 -10.28 -6.29 0.59
N LEU A 117 -9.03 -5.83 0.78
CA LEU A 117 -8.75 -4.50 1.31
C LEU A 117 -9.20 -3.39 0.36
N LEU A 118 -8.99 -3.53 -0.94
CA LEU A 118 -9.53 -2.62 -1.97
C LEU A 118 -11.06 -2.51 -1.87
N THR A 119 -11.72 -3.66 -1.74
CA THR A 119 -13.17 -3.76 -1.60
C THR A 119 -13.65 -3.06 -0.33
N ASP A 120 -13.04 -3.31 0.82
CA ASP A 120 -13.42 -2.70 2.08
C ASP A 120 -13.19 -1.18 2.10
N LEU A 121 -12.10 -0.71 1.48
CA LEU A 121 -11.80 0.72 1.34
C LEU A 121 -12.75 1.45 0.40
N SER A 122 -13.31 0.77 -0.59
CA SER A 122 -14.38 1.31 -1.45
C SER A 122 -15.70 1.50 -0.69
N GLY A 123 -15.83 0.86 0.49
CA GLY A 123 -16.97 0.93 1.38
C GLY A 123 -18.17 0.06 0.97
N PHE A 124 -19.11 -0.08 1.90
CA PHE A 124 -20.36 -0.84 1.73
C PHE A 124 -21.26 -0.34 0.58
N PHE A 125 -21.08 0.89 0.09
CA PHE A 125 -21.93 1.46 -0.96
C PHE A 125 -21.65 0.90 -2.36
N VAL A 126 -20.47 0.30 -2.59
CA VAL A 126 -20.13 -0.33 -3.87
C VAL A 126 -20.47 -1.83 -3.86
N SER A 127 -20.59 -2.44 -2.68
CA SER A 127 -20.49 -3.90 -2.49
C SER A 127 -21.72 -4.72 -2.91
N LYS A 128 -22.78 -4.12 -3.48
CA LYS A 128 -23.91 -4.89 -4.05
C LYS A 128 -24.50 -4.37 -5.35
N LEU A 129 -24.48 -3.06 -5.61
CA LEU A 129 -25.16 -2.48 -6.79
C LEU A 129 -24.19 -1.98 -7.87
N MET A 130 -22.96 -1.62 -7.49
CA MET A 130 -21.98 -0.96 -8.38
C MET A 130 -20.61 -1.67 -8.35
N TRP A 131 -20.57 -2.97 -8.08
CA TRP A 131 -19.32 -3.74 -8.01
C TRP A 131 -18.51 -3.69 -9.32
N PHE A 132 -19.19 -3.49 -10.45
CA PHE A 132 -18.57 -3.29 -11.77
C PHE A 132 -17.75 -1.99 -11.89
N LEU A 133 -17.87 -1.07 -10.93
CA LEU A 133 -17.02 0.13 -10.84
C LEU A 133 -15.73 -0.13 -10.04
N LEU A 134 -15.62 -1.29 -9.38
CA LEU A 134 -14.38 -1.64 -8.71
C LEU A 134 -13.32 -1.97 -9.77
N PRO A 135 -12.09 -1.47 -9.59
CA PRO A 135 -10.99 -1.86 -10.45
C PRO A 135 -10.77 -3.38 -10.38
N GLU A 136 -10.76 -4.05 -11.54
CA GLU A 136 -10.49 -5.48 -11.62
C GLU A 136 -9.00 -5.74 -11.35
N GLN A 137 -8.71 -6.59 -10.37
CA GLN A 137 -7.35 -7.00 -10.04
C GLN A 137 -7.00 -8.28 -10.82
N LYS A 138 -6.04 -8.19 -11.74
CA LYS A 138 -5.55 -9.35 -12.53
C LYS A 138 -4.52 -10.19 -11.79
N GLY A 139 -3.99 -9.65 -10.70
CA GLY A 139 -2.92 -10.26 -9.93
C GLY A 139 -2.16 -9.23 -9.13
N VAL A 140 -0.84 -9.38 -9.07
CA VAL A 140 0.03 -8.50 -8.29
C VAL A 140 1.22 -8.00 -9.09
N VAL A 141 1.69 -6.81 -8.73
CA VAL A 141 2.96 -6.24 -9.18
C VAL A 141 3.95 -6.35 -8.03
N VAL A 142 5.08 -7.02 -8.27
CA VAL A 142 6.14 -7.21 -7.29
C VAL A 142 7.32 -6.36 -7.69
N THR A 143 7.77 -5.49 -6.78
CA THR A 143 9.02 -4.73 -6.95
C THR A 143 10.14 -5.48 -6.22
N PHE A 144 11.21 -5.80 -6.93
CA PHE A 144 12.42 -6.40 -6.41
C PHE A 144 13.51 -5.35 -6.20
N ASN A 145 14.54 -5.69 -5.42
CA ASN A 145 15.71 -4.84 -5.19
C ASN A 145 16.72 -4.85 -6.36
N ALA A 146 16.56 -5.79 -7.31
CA ALA A 146 17.38 -5.94 -8.50
C ALA A 146 16.52 -6.53 -9.65
N PRO A 147 16.95 -6.42 -10.92
CA PRO A 147 16.23 -7.01 -12.03
C PRO A 147 16.01 -8.52 -11.89
N LYS A 148 14.83 -8.99 -12.29
CA LYS A 148 14.44 -10.42 -12.23
C LYS A 148 13.90 -10.91 -13.57
N GLN A 149 13.97 -12.22 -13.73
CA GLN A 149 13.42 -12.96 -14.86
C GLN A 149 12.84 -14.26 -14.31
N PHE A 150 11.69 -14.67 -14.83
CA PHE A 150 11.03 -15.92 -14.46
C PHE A 150 10.69 -16.68 -15.75
N ASP A 151 10.87 -17.99 -15.73
CA ASP A 151 10.42 -18.90 -16.79
C ASP A 151 8.97 -19.32 -16.52
N ASP A 152 8.04 -18.39 -16.69
CA ASP A 152 6.59 -18.60 -16.52
C ASP A 152 5.83 -17.61 -17.41
N GLU A 153 4.93 -18.12 -18.25
CA GLU A 153 4.12 -17.32 -19.18
C GLU A 153 3.21 -16.29 -18.49
N ARG A 154 2.88 -16.49 -17.21
CA ARG A 154 2.02 -15.61 -16.41
C ARG A 154 2.81 -14.52 -15.68
N ILE A 155 4.13 -14.48 -15.86
CA ILE A 155 5.01 -13.52 -15.20
C ILE A 155 5.75 -12.70 -16.26
N THR A 156 5.53 -11.38 -16.26
CA THR A 156 6.24 -10.45 -17.15
C THR A 156 7.06 -9.49 -16.29
N CYS A 157 8.36 -9.36 -16.59
CA CYS A 157 9.26 -8.47 -15.83
C CYS A 157 9.82 -7.36 -16.71
N GLU A 158 9.76 -6.13 -16.19
CA GLU A 158 10.42 -4.94 -16.71
C GLU A 158 11.43 -4.47 -15.66
N GLU A 159 12.71 -4.74 -15.90
CA GLU A 159 13.79 -4.53 -14.92
C GLU A 159 13.49 -5.23 -13.58
N SER A 160 13.35 -4.46 -12.49
CA SER A 160 13.07 -4.94 -11.13
C SER A 160 11.58 -4.97 -10.79
N VAL A 161 10.69 -4.71 -11.75
CA VAL A 161 9.24 -4.74 -11.56
C VAL A 161 8.65 -5.90 -12.35
N CYS A 162 7.97 -6.81 -11.67
CA CYS A 162 7.38 -7.97 -12.30
C CYS A 162 5.87 -8.02 -12.05
N TYR A 163 5.11 -8.29 -13.10
CA TYR A 163 3.66 -8.45 -13.12
C TYR A 163 3.35 -9.95 -13.08
N PHE A 164 2.65 -10.38 -12.04
CA PHE A 164 2.23 -11.76 -11.84
C PHE A 164 0.73 -11.83 -12.06
N GLU A 165 0.29 -12.54 -13.09
CA GLU A 165 -1.11 -12.93 -13.26
C GLU A 165 -1.41 -14.06 -12.27
N VAL A 166 -2.17 -13.74 -11.22
CA VAL A 166 -2.45 -14.65 -10.12
C VAL A 166 -3.77 -15.37 -10.39
N THR A 167 -3.83 -16.67 -10.16
CA THR A 167 -5.02 -17.49 -10.38
C THR A 167 -5.26 -18.44 -9.22
N ASP A 168 -6.51 -18.86 -9.02
CA ASP A 168 -6.90 -19.80 -7.96
C ASP A 168 -6.15 -21.15 -8.04
N SER A 169 -5.64 -21.52 -9.22
CA SER A 169 -4.83 -22.73 -9.40
C SER A 169 -3.56 -22.76 -8.54
N TRP A 170 -3.13 -21.61 -8.02
CA TRP A 170 -1.93 -21.47 -7.18
C TRP A 170 -2.15 -21.83 -5.71
N GLN A 171 -3.39 -22.16 -5.30
CA GLN A 171 -3.74 -22.43 -3.89
C GLN A 171 -2.85 -23.48 -3.20
N ASN A 172 -2.30 -24.45 -3.95
CA ASN A 172 -1.41 -25.49 -3.44
C ASN A 172 -0.02 -25.46 -4.08
N ASP A 173 0.31 -24.42 -4.86
CA ASP A 173 1.60 -24.29 -5.53
C ASP A 173 2.61 -23.61 -4.59
N THR A 174 3.35 -24.45 -3.87
CA THR A 174 4.39 -24.02 -2.91
C THR A 174 5.75 -23.76 -3.58
N LYS A 175 5.81 -23.74 -4.92
CA LYS A 175 7.05 -23.45 -5.64
C LYS A 175 7.57 -22.07 -5.23
N VAL A 176 8.75 -22.08 -4.64
CA VAL A 176 9.48 -20.85 -4.29
C VAL A 176 9.90 -20.17 -5.59
N LEU A 177 9.58 -18.88 -5.69
CA LEU A 177 9.85 -18.06 -6.86
C LEU A 177 11.18 -17.31 -6.72
N ALA A 178 11.47 -16.76 -5.54
CA ALA A 178 12.66 -15.98 -5.24
C ALA A 178 12.95 -15.94 -3.73
N ASP A 179 14.06 -15.34 -3.33
CA ASP A 179 14.30 -15.01 -1.92
C ASP A 179 13.40 -13.84 -1.52
N ILE A 180 12.69 -13.98 -0.40
CA ILE A 180 11.78 -12.95 0.09
C ILE A 180 12.50 -11.63 0.42
N ASN A 181 13.78 -11.70 0.80
CA ASN A 181 14.59 -10.50 1.11
C ASN A 181 14.89 -9.66 -0.14
N GLU A 182 14.68 -10.21 -1.33
CA GLU A 182 14.80 -9.48 -2.59
C GLU A 182 13.52 -8.71 -2.93
N VAL A 183 12.40 -9.03 -2.29
CA VAL A 183 11.10 -8.39 -2.51
C VAL A 183 11.01 -7.12 -1.69
N VAL A 184 10.86 -5.98 -2.37
CA VAL A 184 10.72 -4.67 -1.75
C VAL A 184 9.27 -4.41 -1.35
N LYS A 185 8.32 -4.76 -2.23
CA LYS A 185 6.88 -4.62 -2.00
C LYS A 185 6.07 -5.38 -3.04
N VAL A 186 4.82 -5.66 -2.69
CA VAL A 186 3.79 -6.21 -3.57
C VAL A 186 2.60 -5.23 -3.61
N THR A 187 2.15 -4.85 -4.79
CA THR A 187 1.00 -3.95 -5.00
C THR A 187 -0.04 -4.60 -5.90
N PRO A 188 -1.32 -4.22 -5.85
CA PRO A 188 -2.33 -4.82 -6.71
C PRO A 188 -2.06 -4.47 -8.18
N TRP A 189 -2.21 -5.45 -9.08
CA TRP A 189 -2.20 -5.21 -10.52
C TRP A 189 -3.61 -4.96 -11.02
N ILE A 190 -3.95 -3.68 -11.12
CA ILE A 190 -5.26 -3.24 -11.61
C ILE A 190 -5.29 -3.23 -13.14
N SER A 191 -6.26 -3.93 -13.74
CA SER A 191 -6.55 -3.77 -15.16
C SER A 191 -7.10 -2.37 -15.41
N LYS A 192 -6.60 -1.73 -16.47
CA LYS A 192 -7.28 -0.58 -17.08
C LYS A 192 -8.58 -1.04 -17.75
#